data_AF-A0A7Y8MEZ6-F1
#
_entry.id   AF-A0A7Y8MEZ6-F1
#
_cell.length_a   1.000
_cell.length_b   1.000
_cell.length_c   1.000
_cell.angle_alpha   90.00
_cell.angle_beta   90.00
_cell.angle_gamma   90.00
#
_symmetry.space_group_name_H-M   'P 1'
#
loop_
_entity.id
_entity.type
_entity.pdbx_description
1 polymer ?
#
loop_
_entity_poly.entity_id
_entity_poly.type
_entity_poly.pdbx_seq_one_letter_code
_entity_poly.pdbx_strand_id
1 'polypeptide(L)'
;MTGGSRHFCSFCRCAADGRTVEGPGVSICAACVGVCLEVLEAKRGPCFAEPAALSEAQLLAALKPAQDTVEGLRAALKAHVAELRARGVSWARIAEALGVSKQAAWERFG
;
A
#
# COMPACT_ATOMS: atom_id res chain seq x y z
N MET A 1 36.03 -9.87 8.15
CA MET A 1 35.10 -10.61 9.04
C MET A 1 33.68 -10.23 8.63
N THR A 2 33.04 -11.03 7.78
CA THR A 2 31.66 -10.79 7.33
C THR A 2 30.71 -11.19 8.45
N GLY A 3 30.18 -10.20 9.17
CA GLY A 3 29.14 -10.41 10.18
C GLY A 3 27.86 -10.86 9.48
N GLY A 4 27.59 -12.16 9.47
CA GLY A 4 26.33 -12.72 9.02
C GLY A 4 25.21 -12.23 9.93
N SER A 5 24.40 -11.29 9.43
CA SER A 5 23.16 -10.90 10.08
C SER A 5 22.34 -12.16 10.35
N ARG A 6 22.02 -12.45 11.61
CA ARG A 6 21.10 -13.55 11.91
C ARG A 6 19.71 -13.08 11.52
N HIS A 7 19.30 -13.44 10.30
CA HIS A 7 17.96 -13.13 9.80
C HIS A 7 16.95 -13.93 10.64
N PHE A 8 16.04 -13.22 11.31
CA PHE A 8 14.95 -13.81 12.09
C PHE A 8 13.62 -13.33 11.53
N CYS A 9 12.62 -14.22 11.50
CA CYS A 9 11.28 -13.87 11.08
C CYS A 9 10.69 -12.83 12.05
N SER A 10 10.23 -11.69 11.55
CA SER A 10 9.65 -10.62 12.37
C SER A 10 8.38 -11.05 13.11
N PHE A 11 7.68 -12.09 12.60
CA PHE A 11 6.43 -12.61 13.14
C PHE A 11 6.66 -13.64 14.26
N CYS A 12 7.27 -14.79 13.95
CA CYS A 12 7.47 -15.86 14.94
C CYS A 12 8.79 -15.75 15.73
N ARG A 13 9.70 -14.85 15.34
CA ARG A 13 11.04 -14.66 15.93
C ARG A 13 11.99 -15.86 15.83
N CYS A 14 11.61 -16.91 15.09
CA CYS A 14 12.51 -18.00 14.76
C CYS A 14 13.60 -17.57 13.77
N ALA A 15 14.73 -18.25 13.79
CA ALA A 15 15.80 -18.08 12.80
C ALA A 15 15.32 -18.45 11.39
N ALA A 16 15.83 -17.76 10.37
CA ALA A 16 15.52 -18.05 8.98
C ALA A 16 15.96 -19.47 8.59
N ASP A 17 15.04 -20.23 8.00
CA ASP A 17 15.25 -21.59 7.47
C ASP A 17 15.64 -21.58 5.98
N GLY A 18 16.01 -20.42 5.43
CA GLY A 18 16.28 -20.21 4.02
C GLY A 18 15.04 -19.94 3.15
N ARG A 19 13.82 -20.05 3.71
CA ARG A 19 12.56 -19.72 3.02
C ARG A 19 11.92 -18.48 3.62
N THR A 20 12.57 -17.33 3.41
CA THR A 20 12.17 -16.06 4.00
C THR A 20 12.04 -14.99 2.92
N VAL A 21 10.95 -14.21 2.98
CA VAL A 21 10.77 -13.00 2.18
C VAL A 21 11.37 -11.84 2.96
N GLU A 22 12.26 -11.09 2.34
CA GLU A 22 12.94 -9.95 2.96
C GLU A 22 12.42 -8.62 2.42
N GLY A 23 12.16 -7.69 3.33
CA GLY A 23 11.89 -6.29 3.03
C GLY A 23 12.83 -5.38 3.83
N PRO A 24 12.90 -4.09 3.52
CA PRO A 24 13.70 -3.14 4.29
C PRO A 24 13.30 -3.16 5.78
N GLY A 25 14.18 -3.70 6.64
CA GLY A 25 13.99 -3.77 8.10
C GLY A 25 13.05 -4.87 8.61
N VAL A 26 12.52 -5.74 7.74
CA VAL A 26 11.58 -6.81 8.11
C VAL A 26 11.85 -8.10 7.35
N SER A 27 11.49 -9.24 7.93
CA SER A 27 11.52 -10.51 7.22
C SER A 27 10.38 -11.41 7.67
N ILE A 28 9.87 -12.28 6.80
CA ILE A 28 8.80 -13.23 7.13
C ILE A 28 9.11 -14.61 6.55
N CYS A 29 9.04 -15.65 7.38
CA CYS A 29 9.26 -17.03 6.94
C CYS A 29 8.02 -17.61 6.24
N ALA A 30 8.23 -18.62 5.39
CA ALA A 30 7.17 -19.27 4.63
C ALA A 30 6.05 -19.83 5.53
N ALA A 31 6.36 -20.32 6.74
CA ALA A 31 5.35 -20.81 7.68
C ALA A 31 4.41 -19.69 8.15
N CYS A 32 4.96 -18.52 8.51
CA CYS A 32 4.14 -17.37 8.88
C CYS A 32 3.33 -16.82 7.70
N VAL A 33 3.87 -16.86 6.48
CA VAL A 33 3.09 -16.54 5.26
C VAL A 33 1.90 -17.50 5.11
N GLY A 34 2.09 -18.81 5.34
CA GLY A 34 1.00 -19.79 5.32
C GLY A 34 -0.11 -19.46 6.31
N VAL A 35 0.24 -19.16 7.57
CA VAL A 35 -0.73 -18.73 8.59
C VAL A 35 -1.44 -17.43 8.19
N CYS A 36 -0.72 -16.46 7.64
CA CYS A 36 -1.34 -15.23 7.13
C CYS A 36 -2.36 -15.53 6.04
N LEU A 37 -2.06 -16.43 5.10
CA LEU A 37 -2.98 -16.83 4.04
C LEU A 37 -4.23 -17.51 4.61
N GLU A 38 -4.09 -18.42 5.58
CA GLU A 38 -5.24 -19.06 6.24
C GLU A 38 -6.15 -18.03 6.94
N VAL A 39 -5.55 -17.07 7.66
CA VAL A 39 -6.29 -15.98 8.32
C VAL A 39 -7.01 -15.10 7.30
N LEU A 40 -6.38 -14.80 6.17
CA LEU A 40 -6.96 -13.99 5.10
C LEU A 40 -8.04 -14.75 4.33
N GLU A 41 -7.89 -16.05 4.10
CA GLU A 41 -8.90 -16.91 3.46
C GLU A 41 -10.13 -17.10 4.35
N ALA A 42 -9.93 -17.28 5.66
CA ALA A 42 -11.02 -17.32 6.65
C ALA A 42 -11.74 -15.97 6.80
N LYS A 43 -11.03 -14.87 6.48
CA LYS A 43 -11.57 -13.52 6.38
C LYS A 43 -11.62 -13.07 4.92
N ARG A 44 -12.31 -13.83 4.05
CA ARG A 44 -12.76 -13.30 2.76
C ARG A 44 -13.66 -12.09 3.04
N GLY A 45 -13.04 -10.93 3.12
CA GLY A 45 -13.75 -9.67 3.16
C GLY A 45 -14.48 -9.46 1.83
N PRO A 46 -15.55 -8.67 1.80
CA PRO A 46 -16.28 -8.33 0.58
C PRO A 46 -15.44 -7.58 -0.46
N CYS A 47 -14.15 -7.35 -0.21
CA CYS A 47 -13.22 -6.57 -1.03
C CYS A 47 -13.10 -7.03 -2.49
N PHE A 48 -13.53 -8.25 -2.82
CA PHE A 48 -13.52 -8.77 -4.20
C PHE A 48 -14.90 -9.18 -4.73
N ALA A 49 -15.98 -8.96 -3.99
CA ALA A 49 -17.32 -9.16 -4.52
C ALA A 49 -17.68 -7.98 -5.43
N GLU A 50 -18.29 -8.26 -6.59
CA GLU A 50 -18.86 -7.20 -7.41
C GLU A 50 -19.88 -6.40 -6.59
N PRO A 51 -19.95 -5.06 -6.71
CA PRO A 51 -20.89 -4.24 -5.95
C PRO A 51 -22.34 -4.71 -6.07
N ALA A 52 -22.71 -5.28 -7.23
CA ALA A 52 -24.03 -5.84 -7.50
C ALA A 52 -24.37 -7.12 -6.69
N ALA A 53 -23.35 -7.82 -6.18
CA ALA A 53 -23.51 -9.02 -5.37
C ALA A 53 -23.52 -8.74 -3.85
N LEU A 54 -23.34 -7.48 -3.43
CA LEU A 54 -23.34 -7.07 -2.04
C LEU A 54 -24.76 -6.69 -1.59
N SER A 55 -25.14 -7.15 -0.40
CA SER A 55 -26.33 -6.63 0.29
C SER A 55 -26.16 -5.15 0.67
N GLU A 56 -27.27 -4.45 0.92
CA GLU A 56 -27.25 -3.06 1.39
C GLU A 56 -26.36 -2.86 2.63
N ALA A 57 -26.48 -3.74 3.63
CA ALA A 57 -25.67 -3.68 4.84
C ALA A 57 -24.16 -3.84 4.55
N GLN A 58 -23.80 -4.70 3.59
CA GLN A 58 -22.41 -4.87 3.16
C GLN A 58 -21.89 -3.65 2.40
N LEU A 59 -22.71 -3.04 1.54
CA LEU A 59 -22.36 -1.80 0.84
C LEU A 59 -22.13 -0.65 1.83
N LEU A 60 -23.03 -0.46 2.80
CA LEU A 60 -22.88 0.55 3.85
C LEU A 60 -21.61 0.32 4.69
N ALA A 61 -21.33 -0.93 5.06
CA ALA A 61 -20.12 -1.29 5.80
C ALA A 61 -18.82 -1.05 5.00
N ALA A 62 -18.88 -1.12 3.67
CA ALA A 62 -17.73 -0.89 2.80
C ALA A 62 -17.38 0.60 2.60
N LEU A 63 -18.31 1.53 2.87
CA LEU A 63 -18.14 2.96 2.58
C LEU A 63 -16.94 3.58 3.30
N LYS A 64 -16.82 3.39 4.62
CA LYS A 64 -15.74 4.01 5.40
C LYS A 64 -14.34 3.47 4.99
N PRO A 65 -14.12 2.15 4.89
CA PRO A 65 -12.87 1.60 4.36
C PRO A 65 -12.52 2.09 2.94
N ALA A 66 -13.51 2.19 2.04
CA ALA A 66 -13.30 2.70 0.70
C ALA A 66 -12.90 4.19 0.72
N GLN A 67 -13.58 5.01 1.54
CA GLN A 67 -13.23 6.41 1.72
C GLN A 67 -11.80 6.57 2.27
N ASP A 68 -11.43 5.79 3.28
CA ASP A 68 -10.08 5.84 3.86
C ASP A 68 -9.00 5.45 2.84
N THR A 69 -9.31 4.49 1.96
CA THR A 69 -8.45 4.12 0.84
C THR A 69 -8.26 5.28 -0.14
N VAL A 70 -9.36 5.95 -0.51
CA VAL A 70 -9.32 7.12 -1.41
C VAL A 70 -8.51 8.25 -0.80
N GLU A 71 -8.69 8.54 0.49
CA GLU A 71 -7.92 9.58 1.18
C GLU A 71 -6.43 9.21 1.30
N GLY A 72 -6.11 7.94 1.57
CA GLY A 72 -4.73 7.46 1.58
C GLY A 72 -4.05 7.65 0.22
N LEU A 73 -4.73 7.30 -0.88
CA LEU A 73 -4.20 7.51 -2.24
C LEU A 73 -4.05 9.00 -2.58
N ARG A 74 -4.99 9.86 -2.16
CA ARG A 74 -4.88 11.31 -2.32
C ARG A 74 -3.66 11.87 -1.59
N ALA A 75 -3.43 11.43 -0.35
CA ALA A 75 -2.28 11.83 0.45
C ALA A 75 -0.96 11.38 -0.19
N ALA A 76 -0.87 10.13 -0.66
CA ALA A 76 0.29 9.60 -1.35
C ALA A 76 0.61 10.39 -2.63
N LEU A 77 -0.41 10.68 -3.45
CA LEU A 77 -0.23 11.50 -4.66
C LEU A 77 0.28 12.90 -4.33
N LYS A 78 -0.27 13.54 -3.28
CA LYS A 78 0.20 14.84 -2.80
C LYS A 78 1.66 14.78 -2.33
N ALA A 79 2.05 13.73 -1.60
CA ALA A 79 3.42 13.53 -1.15
C ALA A 79 4.39 13.37 -2.34
N HIS A 80 4.02 12.61 -3.37
CA HIS A 80 4.84 12.48 -4.58
C HIS A 80 5.00 13.81 -5.32
N VAL A 81 3.91 14.57 -5.48
CA VAL A 81 3.99 15.90 -6.11
C VAL A 81 4.88 16.84 -5.29
N ALA A 82 4.74 16.84 -3.95
CA ALA A 82 5.58 17.65 -3.07
C ALA A 82 7.08 17.28 -3.21
N GLU A 83 7.41 15.99 -3.24
CA GLU A 83 8.78 15.51 -3.45
C GLU A 83 9.33 15.93 -4.83
N LEU A 84 8.54 15.81 -5.89
CA LEU A 84 8.92 16.27 -7.22
C LEU A 84 9.19 17.80 -7.25
N ARG A 85 8.35 18.57 -6.55
CA ARG A 85 8.54 20.02 -6.40
C ARG A 85 9.78 20.36 -5.59
N ALA A 86 10.07 19.62 -4.52
CA ALA A 86 11.31 19.77 -3.74
C ALA A 86 12.57 19.49 -4.57
N ARG A 87 12.47 18.55 -5.53
CA ARG A 87 13.53 18.27 -6.53
C ARG A 87 13.58 19.27 -7.69
N GLY A 88 12.76 20.33 -7.67
CA GLY A 88 12.75 21.37 -8.71
C GLY A 88 12.02 21.01 -10.00
N VAL A 89 11.32 19.86 -10.07
CA VAL A 89 10.60 19.43 -11.28
C VAL A 89 9.45 20.40 -11.57
N SER A 90 9.41 20.99 -12.76
CA SER A 90 8.45 22.05 -13.11
C SER A 90 6.99 21.61 -13.06
N TRP A 91 6.09 22.54 -12.74
CA TRP A 91 4.64 22.30 -12.78
C TRP A 91 4.14 21.82 -14.15
N ALA A 92 4.77 22.24 -15.24
CA ALA A 92 4.41 21.78 -16.58
C ALA A 92 4.65 20.27 -16.74
N ARG A 93 5.81 19.77 -16.29
CA ARG A 93 6.17 18.36 -16.39
C ARG A 93 5.37 17.48 -15.41
N ILE A 94 5.04 18.01 -14.23
CA ILE A 94 4.14 17.33 -13.28
C ILE A 94 2.73 17.24 -13.85
N ALA A 95 2.20 18.31 -14.44
CA ALA A 95 0.88 18.32 -15.04
C ALA A 95 0.77 17.37 -16.24
N GLU A 96 1.80 17.31 -17.08
CA GLU A 96 1.92 16.34 -18.17
C GLU A 96 1.85 14.89 -17.65
N ALA A 97 2.63 14.56 -16.60
CA ALA A 97 2.59 13.24 -15.98
C ALA A 97 1.24 12.90 -15.32
N LEU A 98 0.52 13.91 -14.83
CA LEU A 98 -0.83 13.77 -14.27
C LEU A 98 -1.93 13.72 -15.35
N GLY A 99 -1.61 14.02 -16.61
CA GLY A 99 -2.59 14.11 -17.70
C GLY A 99 -3.56 15.30 -17.56
N VAL A 100 -3.16 16.38 -16.88
CA VAL A 100 -3.99 17.57 -16.65
C VAL A 100 -3.30 18.85 -17.14
N SER A 101 -4.03 19.97 -17.17
CA SER A 101 -3.42 21.27 -17.47
C SER A 101 -2.49 21.72 -16.33
N LYS A 102 -1.47 22.54 -16.67
CA LYS A 102 -0.57 23.15 -15.67
C LYS A 102 -1.34 23.90 -14.58
N GLN A 103 -2.39 24.63 -14.96
CA GLN A 103 -3.24 25.37 -14.03
C GLN A 103 -3.98 24.41 -13.08
N ALA A 104 -4.59 23.34 -13.61
CA ALA A 104 -5.30 22.36 -12.78
C ALA A 104 -4.37 21.63 -11.80
N ALA A 105 -3.13 21.32 -12.21
CA ALA A 105 -2.14 20.74 -11.31
C ALA A 105 -1.74 21.72 -10.20
N TRP A 106 -1.53 22.99 -10.53
CA TRP A 106 -1.19 24.02 -9.54
C TRP A 106 -2.35 24.32 -8.57
N GLU A 107 -3.58 24.45 -9.06
CA GLU A 107 -4.75 24.67 -8.18
C GLU A 107 -4.97 23.49 -7.22
N ARG A 108 -4.67 22.26 -7.66
CA ARG A 108 -4.88 21.05 -6.87
C ARG A 108 -3.76 20.75 -5.88
N PHE A 109 -2.51 21.07 -6.22
CA PHE A 109 -1.33 20.62 -5.46
C PHE A 109 -0.33 21.74 -5.09
N GLY A 110 -0.56 22.96 -5.59
CA GLY A 110 0.30 24.12 -5.42
C GLY A 110 0.29 24.72 -4.03
#